data_AF-A0A948UN86-F1
#
_entry.id   AF-A0A948UN86-F1
#
_cell.length_a   1.000
_cell.length_b   1.000
_cell.length_c   1.000
_cell.angle_alpha   90.00
_cell.angle_beta   90.00
_cell.angle_gamma   90.00
#
_symmetry.space_group_name_H-M   'P 1'
#
loop_
_entity.id
_entity.type
_entity.pdbx_description
1 polymer ?
#
loop_
_entity_poly.entity_id
_entity_poly.type
_entity_poly.pdbx_seq_one_letter_code
_entity_poly.pdbx_strand_id
1 'polypeptide(L)'
;DEALLRPGRFDFVLELPAPDVKAREEIFKVHTKGKPLGDDVSLNSLASGSNGLTGAEIASICQKASLLAIREFLETKEKDLQKLKIENKHFKEAMKDGATNH
;
A
#
# COMPACT_ATOMS: atom_id res chain seq x y z
N ASP A 1 -25.50 12.13 -12.50
CA ASP A 1 -26.34 11.94 -13.69
C ASP A 1 -27.51 11.03 -13.30
N GLU A 2 -28.70 11.60 -13.20
CA GLU A 2 -29.91 10.99 -12.62
C GLU A 2 -30.56 9.94 -13.53
N ALA A 3 -30.11 9.85 -14.79
CA ALA A 3 -30.64 8.93 -15.79
C ALA A 3 -30.26 7.45 -15.55
N LEU A 4 -29.20 7.18 -14.78
CA LEU A 4 -28.69 5.83 -14.51
C LEU A 4 -29.48 5.07 -13.43
N LEU A 5 -30.32 5.75 -12.64
CA LEU A 5 -31.04 5.17 -11.50
C LEU A 5 -32.52 4.86 -11.79
N ARG A 6 -32.95 4.91 -13.06
CA ARG A 6 -34.33 4.54 -13.42
C ARG A 6 -34.55 3.03 -13.18
N PRO A 7 -35.72 2.64 -12.64
CA PRO A 7 -36.06 1.23 -12.45
C PRO A 7 -35.97 0.44 -13.78
N GLY A 8 -35.24 -0.69 -13.78
CA GLY A 8 -35.14 -1.61 -14.92
C GLY A 8 -33.81 -1.63 -15.70
N ARG A 9 -32.70 -1.07 -15.16
CA ARG A 9 -31.37 -1.12 -15.81
C ARG A 9 -30.20 -1.45 -14.88
N PHE A 10 -30.25 -1.00 -13.62
CA PHE A 10 -29.29 -1.35 -12.57
C PHE A 10 -30.08 -1.78 -11.33
N ASP A 11 -30.24 -3.09 -11.14
CA ASP A 11 -31.08 -3.63 -10.07
C ASP A 11 -30.36 -3.69 -8.71
N PHE A 12 -29.03 -3.51 -8.70
CA PHE A 12 -28.20 -3.57 -7.49
C PHE A 12 -27.13 -2.48 -7.47
N VAL A 13 -27.15 -1.66 -6.41
CA VAL A 13 -26.05 -0.77 -6.04
C VAL A 13 -25.30 -1.46 -4.90
N LEU A 14 -24.05 -1.85 -5.16
CA LEU A 14 -23.16 -2.38 -4.13
C LEU A 14 -22.21 -1.27 -3.69
N GLU A 15 -22.40 -0.76 -2.48
CA GLU A 15 -21.44 0.13 -1.86
C GLU A 15 -20.24 -0.68 -1.36
N LEU A 16 -19.03 -0.29 -1.76
CA LEU A 16 -17.80 -0.86 -1.24
C LEU A 16 -17.28 0.07 -0.12
N PRO A 17 -17.39 -0.34 1.15
CA PRO A 17 -16.89 0.48 2.25
C PRO A 17 -15.36 0.55 2.23
N ALA A 18 -14.80 1.57 2.88
CA ALA A 18 -13.36 1.64 3.12
C ALA A 18 -12.88 0.40 3.91
N PRO A 19 -11.69 -0.13 3.61
CA PRO A 19 -11.20 -1.33 4.27
C PRO A 19 -10.92 -1.08 5.75
N ASP A 20 -11.33 -2.02 6.60
CA ASP A 20 -10.94 -2.05 8.01
C ASP A 20 -9.44 -2.40 8.18
N VAL A 21 -8.93 -2.37 9.41
CA VAL A 21 -7.52 -2.68 9.69
C VAL A 21 -7.11 -4.05 9.15
N LYS A 22 -7.96 -5.08 9.28
CA LYS A 22 -7.64 -6.44 8.83
C LYS A 22 -7.60 -6.52 7.30
N ALA A 23 -8.55 -5.89 6.63
CA ALA A 23 -8.57 -5.79 5.18
C ALA A 23 -7.34 -5.03 4.67
N ARG A 24 -6.94 -3.94 5.33
CA ARG A 24 -5.69 -3.22 4.98
C ARG A 24 -4.45 -4.08 5.17
N GLU A 25 -4.38 -4.87 6.24
CA GLU A 25 -3.28 -5.82 6.45
C GLU A 25 -3.18 -6.85 5.32
N GLU A 26 -4.31 -7.41 4.88
CA GLU A 26 -4.32 -8.34 3.73
C GLU A 26 -3.97 -7.63 2.42
N ILE A 27 -4.39 -6.37 2.22
CA ILE A 27 -3.97 -5.56 1.07
C ILE A 27 -2.44 -5.36 1.09
N PHE A 28 -1.85 -4.97 2.22
CA PHE A 28 -0.40 -4.88 2.37
C PHE A 28 0.29 -6.21 2.05
N LYS A 29 -0.24 -7.32 2.56
CA LYS A 29 0.30 -8.66 2.31
C LYS A 29 0.25 -9.04 0.84
N VAL A 30 -0.83 -8.74 0.12
CA VAL A 30 -0.92 -8.97 -1.33
C VAL A 30 0.11 -8.13 -2.07
N HIS A 31 0.24 -6.84 -1.76
CA HIS A 31 1.16 -5.94 -2.44
C HIS A 31 2.62 -6.10 -2.02
N THR A 32 2.90 -6.79 -0.92
CA THR A 32 4.27 -7.12 -0.47
C THR A 32 4.68 -8.57 -0.75
N LYS A 33 3.76 -9.40 -1.26
CA LYS A 33 4.03 -10.80 -1.59
C LYS A 33 5.21 -10.92 -2.56
N GLY A 34 6.23 -11.69 -2.18
CA GLY A 34 7.44 -11.92 -2.99
C GLY A 34 8.43 -10.76 -2.99
N LYS A 35 8.18 -9.67 -2.25
CA LYS A 35 9.16 -8.60 -2.06
C LYS A 35 10.11 -8.94 -0.91
N PRO A 36 11.40 -8.53 -0.99
CA PRO A 36 12.36 -8.79 0.06
C PRO A 36 12.15 -7.81 1.21
N LEU A 37 11.23 -8.10 2.12
CA LEU A 37 11.01 -7.26 3.31
C LEU A 37 12.17 -7.38 4.30
N GLY A 38 12.47 -6.28 4.99
CA GLY A 38 13.35 -6.27 6.16
C GLY A 38 12.66 -6.88 7.39
N ASP A 39 13.46 -7.34 8.35
CA ASP A 39 12.95 -7.96 9.58
C ASP A 39 12.22 -6.95 10.49
N ASP A 40 12.39 -5.66 10.23
CA ASP A 40 11.75 -4.55 10.93
C ASP A 40 10.35 -4.19 10.39
N VAL A 41 9.89 -4.86 9.33
CA VAL A 41 8.59 -4.59 8.69
C VAL A 41 7.48 -5.43 9.30
N SER A 42 6.55 -4.75 9.99
CA SER A 42 5.32 -5.33 10.50
C SER A 42 4.12 -4.87 9.69
N LEU A 43 3.49 -5.79 8.93
CA LEU A 43 2.29 -5.47 8.14
C LEU A 43 1.12 -5.04 9.01
N ASN A 44 0.97 -5.64 10.20
CA ASN A 44 -0.04 -5.24 11.17
C ASN A 44 0.14 -3.79 11.65
N SER A 45 1.41 -3.38 11.88
CA SER A 45 1.72 -1.99 12.26
C SER A 45 1.47 -1.02 11.10
N LEU A 46 1.80 -1.40 9.86
CA LEU A 46 1.49 -0.60 8.66
C LEU A 46 -0.02 -0.45 8.45
N ALA A 47 -0.79 -1.52 8.64
CA ALA A 47 -2.25 -1.51 8.55
C ALA A 47 -2.91 -0.62 9.62
N SER A 48 -2.37 -0.64 10.83
CA SER A 48 -2.83 0.22 11.94
C SER A 48 -2.53 1.70 11.68
N GLY A 49 -1.39 2.02 11.05
CA GLY A 49 -0.99 3.38 10.69
C GLY A 49 -1.62 3.95 9.41
N SER A 50 -2.47 3.18 8.73
CA SER A 50 -3.08 3.54 7.43
C SER A 50 -4.60 3.72 7.50
N ASN A 51 -5.11 4.20 8.63
CA ASN A 51 -6.54 4.47 8.80
C ASN A 51 -7.06 5.41 7.69
N GLY A 52 -8.22 5.06 7.12
CA GLY A 52 -8.86 5.82 6.05
C GLY A 52 -8.34 5.51 4.64
N LEU A 53 -7.18 4.85 4.50
CA LEU A 53 -6.62 4.57 3.19
C LEU A 53 -7.39 3.47 2.46
N THR A 54 -7.61 3.70 1.17
CA THR A 54 -8.14 2.74 0.21
C THR A 54 -7.09 1.72 -0.22
N GLY A 55 -7.53 0.65 -0.87
CA GLY A 55 -6.61 -0.35 -1.43
C GLY A 55 -5.63 0.24 -2.46
N ALA A 56 -6.06 1.22 -3.24
CA ALA A 56 -5.21 1.89 -4.23
C ALA A 56 -4.10 2.71 -3.58
N GLU A 57 -4.40 3.41 -2.48
CA GLU A 57 -3.41 4.19 -1.73
C GLU A 57 -2.38 3.27 -1.06
N ILE A 58 -2.82 2.16 -0.48
CA ILE A 58 -1.91 1.15 0.10
C ILE A 58 -1.01 0.53 -0.98
N ALA A 59 -1.56 0.24 -2.16
CA ALA A 59 -0.78 -0.25 -3.29
C ALA A 59 0.30 0.77 -3.71
N SER A 60 -0.08 2.04 -3.80
CA SER A 60 0.83 3.15 -4.10
C SER A 60 1.95 3.28 -3.07
N ILE A 61 1.62 3.18 -1.77
CA ILE A 61 2.61 3.16 -0.68
C ILE A 61 3.61 2.01 -0.85
N CYS A 62 3.13 0.80 -1.13
CA CYS A 62 4.01 -0.37 -1.32
C CYS A 62 4.94 -0.21 -2.53
N GLN A 63 4.43 0.38 -3.63
CA GLN A 63 5.22 0.66 -4.82
C GLN A 63 6.29 1.72 -4.52
N LYS A 64 5.92 2.82 -3.88
CA LYS A 64 6.84 3.90 -3.50
C LYS A 64 7.92 3.40 -2.54
N ALA A 65 7.56 2.62 -1.52
CA ALA A 65 8.52 2.01 -0.60
C ALA A 65 9.52 1.10 -1.33
N SER A 66 9.05 0.34 -2.34
CA SER A 66 9.94 -0.48 -3.18
C SER A 66 10.94 0.38 -3.97
N LEU A 67 10.48 1.49 -4.56
CA LEU A 67 11.33 2.40 -5.33
C LEU A 67 12.38 3.10 -4.45
N LEU A 68 11.99 3.50 -3.24
CA LEU A 68 12.90 4.09 -2.26
C LEU A 68 14.01 3.10 -1.87
N ALA A 69 13.66 1.84 -1.58
CA ALA A 69 14.62 0.80 -1.26
C ALA A 69 15.59 0.51 -2.43
N ILE A 70 15.07 0.45 -3.67
CA ILE A 70 15.89 0.26 -4.86
C ILE A 70 16.85 1.44 -5.05
N ARG A 71 16.37 2.67 -4.88
CA ARG A 71 17.20 3.87 -5.01
C ARG A 71 18.35 3.87 -4.01
N GLU A 72 18.05 3.61 -2.74
CA GLU A 72 19.07 3.52 -1.69
C GLU A 72 20.09 2.43 -2.01
N PHE A 73 19.64 1.24 -2.41
CA PHE A 73 20.52 0.13 -2.78
C PHE A 73 21.48 0.52 -3.92
N LEU A 74 21.00 1.19 -4.97
CA LEU A 74 21.85 1.63 -6.09
C LEU A 74 22.91 2.66 -5.66
N GLU A 75 22.62 3.49 -4.66
CA GLU A 75 23.57 4.48 -4.11
C GLU A 75 24.73 3.80 -3.35
N THR A 76 24.50 2.62 -2.76
CA THR A 76 25.56 1.86 -2.05
C THR A 76 26.61 1.23 -2.97
N LYS A 77 26.38 1.19 -4.29
CA LYS A 77 27.16 0.44 -5.29
C LYS A 77 27.23 -1.08 -5.03
N GLU A 78 26.39 -1.60 -4.15
CA GLU A 78 26.21 -3.04 -3.95
C GLU A 78 25.66 -3.69 -5.23
N LYS A 79 26.14 -4.90 -5.53
CA LYS A 79 25.73 -5.69 -6.70
C LYS A 79 24.97 -6.94 -6.31
N ASP A 80 25.07 -7.36 -5.04
CA ASP A 80 24.32 -8.50 -4.52
C ASP A 80 22.86 -8.11 -4.23
N LEU A 81 21.97 -8.46 -5.17
CA LEU A 81 20.53 -8.21 -5.05
C LEU A 81 19.89 -8.91 -3.83
N GLN A 82 20.54 -9.92 -3.23
CA GLN A 82 20.02 -10.55 -2.01
C GLN A 82 20.03 -9.61 -0.80
N LYS A 83 20.87 -8.56 -0.86
CA LYS A 83 20.94 -7.52 0.18
C LYS A 83 19.91 -6.42 -0.01
N LEU A 84 19.20 -6.37 -1.15
CA LEU A 84 18.10 -5.42 -1.32
C LEU A 84 16.97 -5.79 -0.36
N LYS A 85 16.70 -4.90 0.60
CA LYS A 85 15.62 -5.06 1.58
C LYS A 85 14.74 -3.83 1.64
N ILE A 86 13.43 -4.05 1.61
CA ILE A 86 12.44 -3.00 1.87
C ILE A 86 12.22 -2.95 3.38
N GLU A 87 12.94 -2.05 4.04
CA GLU A 87 12.85 -1.77 5.47
C GLU A 87 11.70 -0.81 5.84
N ASN A 88 11.39 -0.73 7.14
CA ASN A 88 10.31 0.11 7.67
C ASN A 88 10.50 1.61 7.37
N LYS A 89 11.76 2.07 7.27
CA LYS A 89 12.07 3.46 6.90
C LYS A 89 11.52 3.84 5.52
N HIS A 90 11.52 2.92 4.55
CA HIS A 90 10.97 3.18 3.21
C HIS A 90 9.46 3.30 3.24
N PHE A 91 8.77 2.50 4.07
CA PHE A 91 7.33 2.62 4.25
C PHE A 91 6.94 3.92 4.95
N LYS A 92 7.68 4.31 6.00
CA LYS A 92 7.46 5.60 6.69
C LYS A 92 7.61 6.76 5.72
N GLU A 93 8.65 6.76 4.89
CA GLU A 93 8.86 7.79 3.88
C GLU A 93 7.81 7.74 2.76
N ALA A 94 7.35 6.55 2.39
CA ALA A 94 6.26 6.40 1.44
C ALA A 94 4.94 6.99 1.96
N MET A 95 4.63 6.81 3.25
CA MET A 95 3.41 7.28 3.91
C MET A 95 3.36 8.79 4.13
N LYS A 96 4.51 9.48 4.28
CA LYS A 96 4.54 10.94 4.45
C LYS A 96 3.86 11.70 3.31
N ASP A 97 4.02 11.24 2.07
CA ASP A 97 3.42 11.88 0.89
C ASP A 97 1.98 11.39 0.62
N GLY A 98 1.57 10.29 1.24
CA GLY A 98 0.20 9.76 1.12
C GLY A 98 -0.78 10.45 2.07
N ALA A 99 -0.30 10.94 3.21
CA ALA A 99 -1.11 11.63 4.22
C ALA A 99 -1.49 13.07 3.85
N THR A 100 -0.98 13.63 2.74
CA THR A 100 -1.24 15.01 2.31
C THR A 100 -2.51 15.20 1.48
N ASN A 101 -3.28 14.13 1.19
CA ASN A 101 -4.46 14.19 0.32
C ASN A 101 -5.82 14.01 1.03
N HIS A 102 -5.88 14.11 2.36
CA HIS A 102 -7.13 14.10 3.13
C HIS A 102 -7.24 15.31 4.07
#